data_AF-A0A950PA40-F1
#
_entry.id   AF-A0A950PA40-F1
#
_cell.length_a   1.000
_cell.length_b   1.000
_cell.length_c   1.000
_cell.angle_alpha   90.00
_cell.angle_beta   90.00
_cell.angle_gamma   90.00
#
_symmetry.space_group_name_H-M   'P 1'
#
loop_
_entity.id
_entity.type
_entity.pdbx_description
1 polymer ?
#
loop_
_entity_poly.entity_id
_entity_poly.type
_entity_poly.pdbx_seq_one_letter_code
_entity_poly.pdbx_strand_id
1 'polypeptide(L)'
;MSDVFPYRPPLPMGSIGLRSSGFWGMAFLVLSEASLFAYLFFSYFYFSVQPHPGPWPPSGPPDLSYALGQTATALIGCGTMWWADRSAAVADRSGLLLGLGASLALVVAFIVLQFLDWYAKPFSLATDPYGSLYFTTTGVHLGHVVAGLIMMAAVLLWSLLGYFGPVRHAPVTITAFYWYFVAVIWLAVFFTLYITPYLA
;
A
#
# COMPACT_ATOMS: atom_id res chain seq x y z
N MET A 1 -29.79 -32.05 35.24
CA MET A 1 -29.70 -32.09 33.77
C MET A 1 -28.33 -31.57 33.40
N SER A 2 -27.40 -32.48 33.10
CA SER A 2 -26.06 -32.11 32.61
C SER A 2 -26.16 -31.80 31.13
N ASP A 3 -25.81 -30.59 30.73
CA ASP A 3 -25.81 -30.16 29.34
C ASP A 3 -24.91 -31.06 28.49
N VAL A 4 -25.54 -31.96 27.73
CA VAL A 4 -24.89 -32.77 26.70
C VAL A 4 -24.74 -31.88 25.47
N PHE A 5 -23.81 -30.92 25.52
CA PHE A 5 -23.35 -30.32 24.27
C PHE A 5 -22.52 -31.38 23.54
N PRO A 6 -22.95 -31.85 22.35
CA PRO A 6 -22.16 -32.82 21.60
C PRO A 6 -20.80 -32.20 21.29
N TYR A 7 -19.73 -32.95 21.54
CA TYR A 7 -18.37 -32.59 21.12
C TYR A 7 -18.40 -32.20 19.64
N ARG A 8 -18.24 -30.90 19.35
CA ARG A 8 -18.10 -30.42 17.98
C ARG A 8 -16.61 -30.51 17.64
N PRO A 9 -16.17 -31.45 16.79
CA PRO A 9 -14.79 -31.47 16.35
C PRO A 9 -14.45 -30.10 15.74
N PRO A 10 -13.22 -29.60 15.95
CA PRO A 10 -12.81 -28.34 15.35
C PRO A 10 -13.00 -28.43 13.84
N LEU A 11 -13.65 -27.42 13.27
CA LEU A 11 -13.87 -27.37 11.82
C LEU A 11 -12.51 -27.43 11.09
N PRO A 12 -12.43 -28.13 9.95
CA PRO A 12 -11.22 -28.20 9.16
C PRO A 12 -10.67 -26.80 8.91
N MET A 13 -9.40 -26.63 9.23
CA MET A 13 -8.67 -25.42 8.89
C MET A 13 -8.31 -25.53 7.41
N GLY A 14 -8.77 -24.58 6.58
CA GLY A 14 -8.26 -24.46 5.21
C GLY A 14 -6.73 -24.25 5.21
N SER A 15 -6.11 -24.33 4.03
CA SER A 15 -4.69 -24.05 3.83
C SER A 15 -4.22 -22.80 4.60
N ILE A 16 -3.16 -22.94 5.42
CA ILE A 16 -2.73 -21.95 6.41
C ILE A 16 -1.52 -21.16 5.88
N GLY A 17 -1.44 -19.88 6.24
CA GLY A 17 -0.29 -19.01 5.96
C GLY A 17 -0.01 -18.86 4.45
N LEU A 18 1.26 -18.99 4.06
CA LEU A 18 1.75 -18.84 2.67
C LEU A 18 1.22 -19.91 1.71
N ARG A 19 0.69 -21.02 2.23
CA ARG A 19 0.09 -22.07 1.40
C ARG A 19 -1.40 -21.82 1.13
N SER A 20 -1.96 -20.75 1.70
CA SER A 20 -3.36 -20.44 1.53
C SER A 20 -3.70 -20.05 0.08
N SER A 21 -4.87 -20.47 -0.40
CA SER A 21 -5.39 -20.01 -1.69
C SER A 21 -5.51 -18.48 -1.75
N GLY A 22 -5.85 -17.85 -0.61
CA GLY A 22 -5.90 -16.39 -0.48
C GLY A 22 -4.54 -15.73 -0.70
N PHE A 23 -3.45 -16.33 -0.20
CA PHE A 23 -2.10 -15.82 -0.45
C PHE A 23 -1.74 -15.85 -1.93
N TRP A 24 -1.97 -16.99 -2.61
CA TRP A 24 -1.70 -17.10 -4.04
C TRP A 24 -2.59 -16.19 -4.88
N GLY A 25 -3.87 -16.04 -4.53
CA GLY A 25 -4.76 -15.08 -5.16
C GLY A 25 -4.22 -13.65 -5.06
N MET A 26 -3.77 -13.26 -3.87
CA MET A 26 -3.13 -11.96 -3.67
C MET A 26 -1.81 -11.83 -4.45
N ALA A 27 -0.98 -12.86 -4.50
CA ALA A 27 0.27 -12.84 -5.25
C ALA A 27 0.06 -12.61 -6.76
N PHE A 28 -0.95 -13.27 -7.35
CA PHE A 28 -1.30 -13.05 -8.75
C PHE A 28 -1.90 -11.65 -9.00
N LEU A 29 -2.72 -11.14 -8.08
CA LEU A 29 -3.20 -9.75 -8.13
C LEU A 29 -2.02 -8.77 -8.09
N VAL A 30 -1.09 -8.95 -7.15
CA VAL A 30 0.12 -8.12 -7.04
C VAL A 30 0.94 -8.18 -8.33
N LEU A 31 1.11 -9.37 -8.92
CA LEU A 31 1.82 -9.52 -10.19
C LEU A 31 1.14 -8.77 -11.34
N SER A 32 -0.19 -8.85 -11.45
CA SER A 32 -0.92 -8.12 -12.49
C SER A 32 -0.84 -6.60 -12.28
N GLU A 33 -1.05 -6.11 -11.06
CA GLU A 33 -0.96 -4.68 -10.77
C GLU A 33 0.47 -4.15 -10.93
N ALA A 34 1.50 -4.94 -10.60
CA ALA A 34 2.89 -4.58 -10.86
C ALA A 34 3.15 -4.35 -12.36
N SER A 35 2.54 -5.16 -13.24
CA SER A 35 2.65 -4.96 -14.69
C SER A 35 1.97 -3.67 -15.16
N LEU A 36 0.85 -3.29 -14.54
CA LEU A 36 0.18 -2.01 -14.79
C LEU A 36 1.09 -0.83 -14.44
N PHE A 37 1.71 -0.83 -13.25
CA PHE A 37 2.65 0.23 -12.86
C PHE A 37 3.91 0.25 -13.74
N ALA A 38 4.42 -0.91 -14.13
CA ALA A 38 5.55 -0.99 -15.06
C ALA A 38 5.25 -0.27 -16.38
N TYR A 39 4.04 -0.41 -16.91
CA TYR A 39 3.61 0.31 -18.12
C TYR A 39 3.48 1.83 -17.91
N LEU A 40 2.97 2.27 -16.76
CA LEU A 40 2.91 3.70 -16.42
C LEU A 40 4.30 4.32 -16.31
N PHE A 41 5.24 3.64 -15.64
CA PHE A 41 6.64 4.08 -15.56
C PHE A 41 7.33 4.07 -16.93
N PHE A 42 7.11 3.03 -17.73
CA PHE A 42 7.60 2.99 -19.11
C PHE A 42 7.10 4.20 -19.90
N SER A 43 5.82 4.53 -19.79
CA SER A 43 5.22 5.68 -20.49
C SER A 43 5.89 6.99 -20.07
N TYR A 44 6.15 7.17 -18.77
CA TYR A 44 6.91 8.32 -18.26
C TYR A 44 8.30 8.44 -18.89
N PHE A 45 9.10 7.37 -18.84
CA PHE A 45 10.45 7.39 -19.39
C PHE A 45 10.46 7.50 -20.91
N TYR A 46 9.45 6.95 -21.59
CA TYR A 46 9.30 7.10 -23.03
C TYR A 46 9.17 8.58 -23.41
N PHE A 47 8.29 9.34 -22.74
CA PHE A 47 8.12 10.77 -23.00
C PHE A 47 9.33 11.60 -22.54
N SER A 48 9.99 11.23 -21.45
CA SER A 48 11.14 12.00 -20.94
C SER A 48 12.33 12.01 -21.92
N VAL A 49 12.50 10.95 -22.72
CA VAL A 49 13.60 10.82 -23.69
C VAL A 49 13.23 11.22 -25.12
N GLN A 50 11.94 11.47 -25.41
CA GLN A 50 11.55 11.97 -26.73
C GLN A 50 12.07 13.41 -26.95
N PRO A 51 12.31 13.83 -28.19
CA PRO A 51 12.63 15.22 -28.48
C PRO A 51 11.48 16.15 -28.05
N HIS A 52 11.74 17.06 -27.12
CA HIS A 52 10.80 18.09 -26.69
C HIS A 52 11.53 19.43 -26.45
N PRO A 53 10.85 20.58 -26.65
CA PRO A 53 11.46 21.88 -26.44
C PRO A 53 11.45 22.22 -24.95
N GLY A 54 12.55 21.93 -24.24
CA GLY A 54 12.77 22.38 -22.87
C GLY A 54 13.17 21.28 -21.89
N PRO A 55 13.19 21.58 -20.58
CA PRO A 55 13.45 20.57 -19.56
C PRO A 55 12.23 19.64 -19.41
N TRP A 56 12.50 18.41 -18.97
CA TRP A 56 11.48 17.49 -18.51
C TRP A 56 11.57 17.35 -16.99
N PRO A 57 10.54 17.75 -16.22
CA PRO A 57 9.22 18.25 -16.64
C PRO A 57 9.20 19.73 -17.10
N PRO A 58 8.19 20.13 -17.90
CA PRO A 58 8.08 21.51 -18.41
C PRO A 58 7.97 22.59 -17.32
N SER A 59 7.36 22.26 -16.18
CA SER A 59 7.21 23.18 -15.03
C SER A 59 8.44 23.25 -14.12
N GLY A 60 9.52 22.53 -14.44
CA GLY A 60 10.63 22.31 -13.52
C GLY A 60 10.34 21.24 -12.46
N PRO A 61 11.38 20.79 -11.74
CA PRO A 61 11.28 19.64 -10.84
C PRO A 61 10.25 19.89 -9.72
N PRO A 62 9.43 18.88 -9.38
CA PRO A 62 8.37 19.03 -8.38
C PRO A 62 8.94 19.15 -6.97
N ASP A 63 8.27 19.92 -6.11
CA ASP A 63 8.62 19.98 -4.68
C ASP A 63 8.61 18.58 -4.03
N LEU A 64 9.65 18.32 -3.24
CA LEU A 64 9.90 17.05 -2.55
C LEU A 64 9.29 17.01 -1.16
N SER A 65 8.89 18.14 -0.57
CA SER A 65 8.52 18.24 0.84
C SER A 65 7.42 17.23 1.25
N TYR A 66 6.28 17.24 0.55
CA TYR A 66 5.18 16.31 0.81
C TYR A 66 5.52 14.87 0.40
N ALA A 67 6.31 14.69 -0.65
CA ALA A 67 6.70 13.36 -1.15
C ALA A 67 7.67 12.65 -0.20
N LEU A 68 8.56 13.39 0.46
CA LEU A 68 9.41 12.89 1.54
C LEU A 68 8.58 12.49 2.77
N GLY A 69 7.61 13.33 3.15
CA GLY A 69 6.66 12.99 4.21
C GLY A 69 5.89 11.70 3.91
N GLN A 70 5.36 11.56 2.70
CA GLN A 70 4.69 10.34 2.23
C GLN A 70 5.62 9.13 2.30
N THR A 71 6.85 9.27 1.82
CA THR A 71 7.86 8.20 1.89
C THR A 71 8.16 7.78 3.33
N ALA A 72 8.32 8.73 4.25
CA ALA A 72 8.50 8.43 5.66
C ALA A 72 7.28 7.68 6.24
N THR A 73 6.06 8.16 5.99
CA THR A 73 4.85 7.49 6.48
C THR A 73 4.70 6.07 5.93
N ALA A 74 5.03 5.84 4.66
CA ALA A 74 4.98 4.51 4.04
C ALA A 74 5.99 3.55 4.67
N LEU A 75 7.25 3.98 4.85
CA LEU A 75 8.30 3.15 5.44
C LEU A 75 8.04 2.83 6.92
N ILE A 76 7.61 3.83 7.71
CA ILE A 76 7.20 3.61 9.10
C ILE A 76 5.98 2.68 9.14
N GLY A 77 5.03 2.85 8.20
CA GLY A 77 3.85 2.01 8.05
C GLY A 77 4.20 0.54 7.78
N CYS A 78 5.24 0.27 6.98
CA CYS A 78 5.76 -1.09 6.81
C CYS A 78 6.26 -1.67 8.14
N GLY A 79 6.96 -0.88 8.95
CA GLY A 79 7.44 -1.30 10.26
C GLY A 79 6.30 -1.61 11.24
N THR A 80 5.27 -0.77 11.31
CA THR A 80 4.10 -0.99 12.17
C THR A 80 3.28 -2.19 11.71
N MET A 81 3.17 -2.43 10.40
CA MET A 81 2.47 -3.58 9.84
C MET A 81 3.24 -4.89 10.08
N TRP A 82 4.57 -4.85 9.97
CA TRP A 82 5.44 -5.97 10.34
C TRP A 82 5.28 -6.33 11.82
N TRP A 83 5.23 -5.33 12.71
CA TRP A 83 5.00 -5.56 14.13
C TRP A 83 3.63 -6.22 14.37
N ALA A 84 2.58 -5.74 13.72
CA ALA A 84 1.25 -6.33 13.81
C ALA A 84 1.22 -7.82 13.38
N ASP A 85 1.79 -8.13 12.22
CA ASP A 85 1.86 -9.50 11.69
C ASP A 85 2.65 -10.42 12.62
N ARG A 86 3.79 -9.95 13.15
CA ARG A 86 4.59 -10.73 14.10
C ARG A 86 3.87 -10.98 15.42
N SER A 87 3.17 -9.97 15.95
CA SER A 87 2.35 -10.10 17.16
C SER A 87 1.19 -11.08 16.96
N ALA A 88 0.56 -11.10 15.79
CA ALA A 88 -0.46 -12.10 15.46
C ALA A 88 0.09 -13.54 15.52
N ALA A 89 1.31 -13.76 15.00
CA ALA A 89 1.96 -15.07 14.99
C ALA A 89 2.31 -15.61 16.39
N VAL A 90 2.50 -14.74 17.39
CA VAL A 90 2.78 -15.13 18.80
C VAL A 90 1.57 -14.98 19.72
N ALA A 91 0.37 -14.78 19.17
CA ALA A 91 -0.86 -14.55 19.92
C ALA A 91 -0.82 -13.32 20.86
N ASP A 92 0.02 -12.33 20.56
CA ASP A 92 0.02 -11.03 21.25
C ASP A 92 -1.05 -10.12 20.65
N ARG A 93 -2.23 -10.14 21.27
CA ARG A 93 -3.38 -9.33 20.82
C ARG A 93 -3.11 -7.83 20.92
N SER A 94 -2.41 -7.39 21.97
CA SER A 94 -2.16 -5.97 22.20
C SER A 94 -1.24 -5.40 21.13
N GLY A 95 -0.14 -6.09 20.82
CA GLY A 95 0.76 -5.69 19.74
C GLY A 95 0.11 -5.75 18.36
N LEU A 96 -0.75 -6.74 18.10
CA LEU A 96 -1.54 -6.81 16.86
C LEU A 96 -2.41 -5.56 16.68
N LEU A 97 -3.19 -5.20 17.70
CA LEU A 97 -4.09 -4.05 17.64
C LEU A 97 -3.34 -2.72 17.55
N LEU A 98 -2.26 -2.55 18.31
CA LEU A 98 -1.44 -1.34 18.27
C LEU A 98 -0.74 -1.18 16.92
N GLY A 99 -0.15 -2.24 16.38
CA GLY A 99 0.53 -2.23 15.08
C GLY A 99 -0.45 -1.94 13.93
N LEU A 100 -1.62 -2.57 13.91
CA LEU A 100 -2.65 -2.30 12.90
C LEU A 100 -3.21 -0.88 13.02
N GLY A 101 -3.50 -0.42 14.24
CA GLY A 101 -4.01 0.94 14.48
C GLY A 101 -3.01 2.02 14.06
N ALA A 102 -1.73 1.84 14.41
CA ALA A 102 -0.66 2.75 13.99
C ALA A 102 -0.48 2.74 12.46
N SER A 103 -0.50 1.56 11.83
CA SER A 103 -0.41 1.44 10.37
C SER A 103 -1.56 2.19 9.69
N LEU A 104 -2.80 2.00 10.16
CA LEU A 104 -3.98 2.66 9.63
C LEU A 104 -3.88 4.20 9.72
N ALA A 105 -3.41 4.72 10.85
CA ALA A 105 -3.19 6.15 11.04
C ALA A 105 -2.12 6.70 10.07
N LEU A 106 -1.04 5.97 9.85
CA LEU A 106 0.00 6.34 8.88
C LEU A 106 -0.51 6.32 7.44
N VAL A 107 -1.38 5.37 7.07
CA VAL A 107 -2.03 5.35 5.76
C VAL A 107 -2.92 6.58 5.56
N VAL A 108 -3.70 6.97 6.58
CA VAL A 108 -4.51 8.20 6.52
C VAL A 108 -3.62 9.44 6.36
N ALA A 109 -2.51 9.51 7.10
CA ALA A 109 -1.54 10.60 6.97
C ALA A 109 -0.94 10.66 5.56
N PHE A 110 -0.58 9.51 4.96
CA PHE A 110 -0.11 9.42 3.58
C PHE A 110 -1.15 10.01 2.61
N ILE A 111 -2.42 9.63 2.73
CA ILE A 111 -3.51 10.13 1.86
C ILE A 111 -3.66 11.65 1.99
N VAL A 112 -3.65 12.19 3.22
CA VAL A 112 -3.73 13.64 3.45
C VAL A 112 -2.56 14.35 2.76
N LEU A 113 -1.34 13.85 2.94
CA LEU A 113 -0.16 14.42 2.29
C LEU A 113 -0.25 14.35 0.76
N GLN A 114 -0.82 13.28 0.19
CA GLN A 114 -1.01 13.16 -1.25
C GLN A 114 -1.97 14.23 -1.79
N PHE A 115 -3.07 14.53 -1.08
CA PHE A 115 -4.00 15.60 -1.47
C PHE A 115 -3.39 17.00 -1.32
N LEU A 116 -2.61 17.23 -0.26
CA LEU A 116 -1.88 18.49 -0.09
C LEU A 116 -0.87 18.70 -1.22
N ASP A 117 -0.16 17.63 -1.61
CA ASP A 117 0.80 17.69 -2.70
C ASP A 117 0.12 18.00 -4.04
N TRP A 118 -1.00 17.35 -4.34
CA TRP A 118 -1.82 17.64 -5.52
C TRP A 118 -2.30 19.09 -5.56
N TYR A 119 -2.79 19.61 -4.43
CA TYR A 119 -3.26 20.99 -4.33
C TYR A 119 -2.13 22.01 -4.53
N ALA A 120 -0.90 21.67 -4.14
CA ALA A 120 0.26 22.55 -4.27
C ALA A 120 0.89 22.56 -5.69
N LYS A 121 0.50 21.65 -6.60
CA LYS A 121 1.12 21.59 -7.94
C LYS A 121 0.72 22.78 -8.82
N PRO A 122 1.66 23.37 -9.58
CA PRO A 122 1.36 24.44 -10.53
C PRO A 122 0.77 23.91 -11.86
N PHE A 123 0.60 22.60 -11.99
CA PHE A 123 0.09 21.91 -13.18
C PHE A 123 -1.08 20.99 -12.79
N SER A 124 -1.85 20.61 -13.80
CA SER A 124 -3.03 19.74 -13.69
C SER A 124 -2.89 18.54 -14.61
N LEU A 125 -3.84 17.60 -14.52
CA LEU A 125 -3.93 16.44 -15.42
C LEU A 125 -4.03 16.83 -16.91
N ALA A 126 -4.52 18.04 -17.22
CA ALA A 126 -4.72 18.52 -18.59
C ALA A 126 -3.62 19.51 -19.06
N THR A 127 -2.60 19.79 -18.25
CA THR A 127 -1.60 20.83 -18.58
C THR A 127 -0.65 20.38 -19.68
N ASP A 128 -0.04 19.21 -19.53
CA ASP A 128 0.95 18.66 -20.46
C ASP A 128 1.08 17.13 -20.22
N PRO A 129 1.87 16.40 -21.05
CA PRO A 129 2.06 14.97 -20.87
C PRO A 129 2.63 14.56 -19.50
N TYR A 130 3.50 15.38 -18.89
CA TYR A 130 4.02 15.11 -17.55
C TYR A 130 2.91 15.22 -16.50
N GLY A 131 2.11 16.29 -16.53
CA GLY A 131 0.96 16.47 -15.64
C GLY A 131 -0.04 15.30 -15.75
N SER A 132 -0.37 14.89 -16.97
CA SER A 132 -1.25 13.73 -17.21
C SER A 132 -0.67 12.44 -16.60
N LEU A 133 0.60 12.14 -16.83
CA LEU A 133 1.27 10.95 -16.29
C LEU A 133 1.39 11.01 -14.77
N TYR A 134 1.72 12.19 -14.21
CA TYR A 134 1.87 12.41 -12.79
C TYR A 134 0.56 12.12 -12.05
N PHE A 135 -0.55 12.74 -12.45
CA PHE A 135 -1.84 12.56 -11.77
C PHE A 135 -2.44 11.17 -12.03
N THR A 136 -2.22 10.59 -13.23
CA THR A 136 -2.67 9.21 -13.50
C THR A 136 -1.92 8.20 -12.65
N THR A 137 -0.59 8.30 -12.59
CA THR A 137 0.24 7.34 -11.84
C THR A 137 0.03 7.47 -10.33
N THR A 138 0.05 8.69 -9.80
CA THR A 138 -0.21 8.94 -8.36
C THR A 138 -1.66 8.65 -7.99
N GLY A 139 -2.62 8.91 -8.89
CA GLY A 139 -4.04 8.61 -8.66
C GLY A 139 -4.35 7.12 -8.62
N VAL A 140 -3.81 6.34 -9.55
CA VAL A 140 -3.93 4.87 -9.53
C VAL A 140 -3.24 4.30 -8.28
N HIS A 141 -2.08 4.84 -7.91
CA HIS A 141 -1.40 4.47 -6.68
C HIS A 141 -2.25 4.80 -5.43
N LEU A 142 -2.86 5.98 -5.37
CA LEU A 142 -3.75 6.36 -4.28
C LEU A 142 -4.96 5.42 -4.18
N GLY A 143 -5.50 4.97 -5.31
CA GLY A 143 -6.54 3.93 -5.34
C GLY A 143 -6.11 2.64 -4.64
N HIS A 144 -4.87 2.20 -4.86
CA HIS A 144 -4.28 1.05 -4.17
C HIS A 144 -4.05 1.30 -2.67
N VAL A 145 -3.60 2.50 -2.30
CA VAL A 145 -3.45 2.92 -0.89
C VAL A 145 -4.80 2.87 -0.17
N VAL A 146 -5.87 3.35 -0.81
CA VAL A 146 -7.24 3.28 -0.26
C VAL A 146 -7.74 1.83 -0.16
N ALA A 147 -7.46 0.97 -1.15
CA ALA A 147 -7.78 -0.45 -1.04
C ALA A 147 -7.05 -1.11 0.15
N GLY A 148 -5.77 -0.77 0.34
CA GLY A 148 -4.97 -1.20 1.50
C GLY A 148 -5.54 -0.70 2.82
N LEU A 149 -5.98 0.57 2.88
CA LEU A 149 -6.66 1.15 4.04
C LEU A 149 -7.91 0.35 4.42
N ILE A 150 -8.75 0.01 3.43
CA ILE A 150 -9.98 -0.77 3.64
C ILE A 150 -9.65 -2.18 4.16
N MET A 151 -8.65 -2.84 3.56
CA MET A 151 -8.19 -4.16 4.01
C MET A 151 -7.66 -4.11 5.44
N MET A 152 -6.81 -3.13 5.77
CA MET A 152 -6.28 -2.94 7.12
C MET A 152 -7.40 -2.65 8.13
N ALA A 153 -8.35 -1.80 7.78
CA ALA A 153 -9.50 -1.49 8.64
C ALA A 153 -10.36 -2.74 8.91
N ALA A 154 -10.62 -3.56 7.89
CA ALA A 154 -11.36 -4.82 8.04
C ALA A 154 -10.62 -5.79 8.95
N VAL A 155 -9.31 -5.98 8.75
CA VAL A 155 -8.47 -6.84 9.60
C VAL A 155 -8.39 -6.30 11.03
N LEU A 156 -8.29 -4.98 11.24
CA LEU A 156 -8.32 -4.39 12.57
C LEU A 156 -9.66 -4.64 13.27
N LEU A 157 -10.78 -4.43 12.58
CA LEU A 157 -12.12 -4.71 13.10
C LEU A 157 -12.26 -6.19 13.49
N TRP A 158 -11.83 -7.11 12.62
CA TRP A 158 -11.88 -8.53 12.93
C TRP A 158 -10.94 -8.93 14.08
N SER A 159 -9.81 -8.25 14.24
CA SER A 159 -8.90 -8.42 15.38
C SER A 159 -9.54 -7.95 16.69
N LEU A 160 -10.27 -6.82 16.66
CA LEU A 160 -11.02 -6.31 17.80
C LEU A 160 -12.12 -7.28 18.22
N LEU A 161 -12.80 -7.91 17.26
CA LEU A 161 -13.81 -8.95 17.50
C LEU A 161 -13.23 -10.31 17.92
N GLY A 162 -11.91 -10.46 17.93
CA GLY A 162 -11.23 -11.68 18.41
C GLY A 162 -11.23 -12.85 17.41
N TYR A 163 -11.40 -12.58 16.11
CA TYR A 163 -11.43 -13.64 15.09
C TYR A 163 -10.07 -14.29 14.80
N PHE A 164 -8.97 -13.65 15.20
CA PHE A 164 -7.63 -14.13 14.91
C PHE A 164 -6.95 -14.76 16.13
N GLY A 165 -6.16 -15.79 15.84
CA GLY A 165 -5.31 -16.49 16.80
C GLY A 165 -4.04 -16.99 16.12
N PRO A 166 -3.13 -17.67 16.85
CA PRO A 166 -1.80 -18.01 16.35
C PRO A 166 -1.81 -18.94 15.14
N VAL A 167 -2.92 -19.64 14.87
CA VAL A 167 -3.10 -20.48 13.67
C VAL A 167 -4.00 -19.81 12.62
N ARG A 168 -4.93 -18.93 13.03
CA ARG A 168 -5.89 -18.22 12.16
C ARG A 168 -5.52 -16.75 12.03
N HIS A 169 -4.41 -16.43 11.38
CA HIS A 169 -4.00 -15.03 11.14
C HIS A 169 -3.61 -14.73 9.69
N ALA A 170 -3.85 -15.67 8.76
CA ALA A 170 -3.52 -15.49 7.34
C ALA A 170 -4.04 -14.18 6.73
N PRO A 171 -5.25 -13.67 7.05
CA PRO A 171 -5.70 -12.36 6.55
C PRO A 171 -4.80 -11.18 6.97
N VAL A 172 -4.22 -11.22 8.17
CA VAL A 172 -3.24 -10.22 8.64
C VAL A 172 -2.01 -10.26 7.76
N THR A 173 -1.45 -11.45 7.55
CA THR A 173 -0.24 -11.66 6.74
C THR A 173 -0.45 -11.31 5.26
N ILE A 174 -1.61 -11.65 4.69
CA ILE A 174 -1.96 -11.31 3.31
C ILE A 174 -2.11 -9.78 3.15
N THR A 175 -2.71 -9.12 4.14
CA THR A 175 -2.83 -7.65 4.16
C THR A 175 -1.47 -6.99 4.30
N ALA A 176 -0.58 -7.55 5.13
CA ALA A 176 0.79 -7.07 5.25
C ALA A 176 1.54 -7.18 3.92
N PHE A 177 1.43 -8.33 3.25
CA PHE A 177 2.03 -8.58 1.94
C PHE A 177 1.55 -7.56 0.88
N TYR A 178 0.24 -7.30 0.81
CA TYR A 178 -0.30 -6.26 -0.08
C TYR A 178 0.24 -4.87 0.27
N TRP A 179 0.30 -4.51 1.55
CA TRP A 179 0.83 -3.21 1.97
C TRP A 179 2.30 -3.01 1.59
N TYR A 180 3.14 -4.05 1.75
CA TYR A 180 4.54 -3.98 1.32
C TYR A 180 4.67 -3.77 -0.19
N PHE A 181 3.81 -4.42 -0.99
CA PHE A 181 3.76 -4.16 -2.43
C PHE A 181 3.41 -2.69 -2.73
N VAL A 182 2.36 -2.15 -2.10
CA VAL A 182 1.97 -0.75 -2.26
C VAL A 182 3.13 0.18 -1.89
N ALA A 183 3.81 -0.06 -0.77
CA ALA A 183 4.97 0.74 -0.36
C ALA A 183 6.15 0.66 -1.36
N VAL A 184 6.43 -0.52 -1.92
CA VAL A 184 7.47 -0.68 -2.96
C VAL A 184 7.10 0.09 -4.23
N ILE A 185 5.84 0.03 -4.66
CA ILE A 185 5.36 0.84 -5.80
C ILE A 185 5.48 2.33 -5.49
N TRP A 186 5.15 2.78 -4.27
CA TRP A 186 5.36 4.17 -3.88
C TRP A 186 6.82 4.59 -4.04
N LEU A 187 7.78 3.77 -3.60
CA LEU A 187 9.20 4.09 -3.77
C LEU A 187 9.58 4.22 -5.27
N ALA A 188 9.01 3.38 -6.13
CA ALA A 188 9.20 3.49 -7.57
C ALA A 188 8.52 4.74 -8.16
N VAL A 189 7.34 5.12 -7.67
CA VAL A 189 6.65 6.38 -8.03
C VAL A 189 7.47 7.59 -7.58
N PHE A 190 7.92 7.60 -6.33
CA PHE A 190 8.74 8.65 -5.73
C PHE A 190 10.02 8.84 -6.54
N PHE A 191 10.74 7.75 -6.81
CA PHE A 191 11.95 7.81 -7.61
C PHE A 191 11.67 8.35 -9.01
N THR A 192 10.72 7.75 -9.73
CA THR A 192 10.39 8.09 -11.12
C THR A 192 9.93 9.54 -11.27
N LEU A 193 8.92 9.96 -10.51
CA LEU A 193 8.25 11.25 -10.72
C LEU A 193 8.90 12.42 -9.99
N TYR A 194 9.58 12.17 -8.87
CA TYR A 194 10.14 13.23 -8.02
C TYR A 194 11.66 13.30 -8.05
N ILE A 195 12.37 12.17 -8.09
CA ILE A 195 13.84 12.17 -8.06
C ILE A 195 14.44 12.34 -9.45
N THR A 196 13.96 11.60 -10.46
CA THR A 196 14.56 11.70 -11.81
C THR A 196 14.56 13.11 -12.41
N PRO A 197 13.55 13.98 -12.17
CA PRO A 197 13.61 15.38 -12.60
C PRO A 197 14.79 16.21 -12.06
N TYR A 198 15.42 15.79 -10.96
CA TYR A 198 16.62 16.45 -10.43
C TYR A 198 17.93 15.86 -10.97
N LEU A 199 17.84 14.75 -11.71
CA LEU A 199 18.99 14.04 -12.28
C LEU A 199 19.14 14.25 -13.80
N ALA A 200 18.11 14.79 -14.45
CA ALA A 200 18.03 15.07 -15.88
C ALA A 200 18.47 16.51 -16.20
#